data_AF-A0A971JPK4-F1
#
_entry.id   AF-A0A971JPK4-F1
#
_cell.length_a   1.000
_cell.length_b   1.000
_cell.length_c   1.000
_cell.angle_alpha   90.00
_cell.angle_beta   90.00
_cell.angle_gamma   90.00
#
_symmetry.space_group_name_H-M   'P 1'
#
loop_
_entity.id
_entity.type
_entity.pdbx_description
1 polymer ?
#
loop_
_entity_poly.entity_id
_entity_poly.type
_entity_poly.pdbx_seq_one_letter_code
_entity_poly.pdbx_strand_id
1 'polypeptide(L)'
;MKQTYGQHIRANAHIRANAHIRANTHIRANRHIRANTHIRANTYIRANTHIRANTYIRANTHIRANAHIRANTHIRANTHIR
;
A
#
# COMPACT_ATOMS: atom_id res chain seq x y z
N MET A 1 -0.74 -5.03 -18.30
CA MET A 1 0.22 -4.96 -17.18
C MET A 1 0.29 -3.55 -16.57
N LYS A 2 -0.72 -3.09 -15.82
CA LYS A 2 -0.67 -1.74 -15.21
C LYS A 2 0.05 -1.79 -13.86
N GLN A 3 1.22 -1.16 -13.78
CA GLN A 3 2.02 -0.98 -12.57
C GLN A 3 2.10 0.52 -12.24
N THR A 4 2.23 0.88 -10.97
CA THR A 4 2.37 2.28 -10.53
C THR A 4 3.66 2.46 -9.75
N TYR A 5 4.51 3.38 -10.20
CA TYR A 5 5.83 3.66 -9.66
C TYR A 5 6.04 5.14 -9.42
N GLY A 6 6.82 5.48 -8.39
CA GLY A 6 7.28 6.86 -8.17
C GLY A 6 8.00 7.02 -6.85
N GLN A 7 8.59 8.20 -6.65
CA GLN A 7 9.17 8.56 -5.35
C GLN A 7 8.08 8.63 -4.27
N HIS A 8 6.99 9.34 -4.60
CA HIS A 8 5.78 9.44 -3.81
C HIS A 8 4.58 9.11 -4.69
N ILE A 9 3.72 8.21 -4.24
CA ILE A 9 2.42 7.97 -4.88
C ILE A 9 1.35 8.56 -3.97
N ARG A 10 0.60 9.53 -4.49
CA ARG A 10 -0.50 10.19 -3.78
C ARG A 10 -1.75 10.20 -4.66
N ALA A 11 -2.90 9.93 -4.06
CA ALA A 11 -4.19 10.04 -4.75
C ALA A 11 -5.28 10.57 -3.80
N ASN A 12 -6.15 11.44 -4.34
CA ASN A 12 -7.26 12.04 -3.58
C ASN A 12 -8.36 11.06 -3.19
N ALA A 13 -8.41 9.87 -3.81
CA ALA A 13 -9.37 8.83 -3.47
C ALA A 13 -8.76 7.44 -3.51
N HIS A 14 -8.34 6.99 -4.70
CA HIS A 14 -7.95 5.61 -4.93
C HIS A 14 -6.61 5.47 -5.64
N ILE A 15 -5.79 4.54 -5.16
CA ILE A 15 -4.67 3.99 -5.91
C ILE A 15 -5.04 2.54 -6.25
N ARG A 16 -5.04 2.21 -7.55
CA ARG A 16 -5.35 0.87 -8.05
C ARG A 16 -4.31 0.45 -9.09
N ALA A 17 -3.76 -0.75 -8.94
CA ALA A 17 -2.89 -1.35 -9.95
C ALA A 17 -3.26 -2.81 -10.18
N ASN A 18 -3.13 -3.27 -11.43
CA ASN A 18 -3.45 -4.65 -11.81
C ASN A 18 -2.39 -5.65 -11.36
N ALA A 19 -1.20 -5.18 -10.95
CA ALA A 19 -0.15 -6.05 -10.41
C ALA A 19 0.55 -5.42 -9.21
N HIS A 20 1.29 -4.34 -9.44
CA HIS A 20 2.20 -3.77 -8.44
C HIS A 20 1.98 -2.28 -8.23
N ILE A 21 1.99 -1.87 -6.97
CA ILE A 21 2.21 -0.49 -6.54
C ILE A 21 3.55 -0.47 -5.80
N ARG A 22 4.51 0.31 -6.29
CA ARG A 22 5.82 0.45 -5.64
C ARG A 22 6.20 1.93 -5.52
N ALA A 23 6.54 2.37 -4.31
CA ALA A 23 7.08 3.70 -4.09
C ALA A 23 8.41 3.65 -3.33
N ASN A 24 9.34 4.54 -3.67
CA ASN A 24 10.62 4.62 -2.98
C ASN A 24 10.52 5.25 -1.60
N THR A 25 9.45 5.98 -1.27
CA THR A 25 9.25 6.50 0.08
C THR A 25 7.81 6.29 0.58
N HIS A 26 6.82 6.87 -0.10
CA HIS A 26 5.45 6.96 0.42
C HIS A 26 4.38 6.53 -0.59
N ILE A 27 3.40 5.77 -0.11
CA ILE A 27 2.11 5.56 -0.79
C ILE A 27 1.01 6.12 0.11
N ARG A 28 0.23 7.10 -0.38
CA ARG A 28 -0.88 7.71 0.37
C ARG A 28 -2.15 7.80 -0.48
N ALA A 29 -3.27 7.33 0.07
CA ALA A 29 -4.59 7.51 -0.54
C ALA A 29 -5.61 7.94 0.52
N ASN A 30 -6.53 8.85 0.19
CA ASN A 30 -7.56 9.25 1.15
C ASN A 30 -8.60 8.15 1.40
N ARG A 31 -8.77 7.17 0.51
CA ARG A 31 -9.79 6.12 0.69
C ARG A 31 -9.21 4.71 0.59
N HIS A 32 -8.74 4.32 -0.60
CA HIS A 32 -8.30 2.93 -0.83
C HIS A 32 -6.99 2.82 -1.60
N ILE A 33 -6.17 1.86 -1.18
CA ILE A 33 -5.03 1.34 -1.94
C ILE A 33 -5.34 -0.12 -2.26
N ARG A 34 -5.36 -0.49 -3.55
CA ARG A 34 -5.61 -1.87 -4.00
C ARG A 34 -4.61 -2.32 -5.06
N ALA A 35 -4.02 -3.49 -4.87
CA ALA A 35 -3.20 -4.15 -5.89
C ALA A 35 -3.54 -5.64 -5.97
N ASN A 36 -3.54 -6.24 -7.17
CA ASN A 36 -3.80 -7.67 -7.29
C ASN A 36 -2.63 -8.55 -6.84
N THR A 37 -1.43 -7.99 -6.65
CA THR A 37 -0.26 -8.79 -6.25
C THR A 37 0.48 -8.14 -5.10
N HIS A 38 1.10 -6.97 -5.30
CA HIS A 38 1.99 -6.37 -4.31
C HIS A 38 1.78 -4.87 -4.11
N ILE A 39 1.87 -4.44 -2.85
CA ILE A 39 2.07 -3.04 -2.47
C ILE A 39 3.40 -2.96 -1.71
N ARG A 40 4.34 -2.14 -2.19
CA ARG A 40 5.65 -1.93 -1.53
C ARG A 40 5.97 -0.45 -1.39
N ALA A 41 6.41 -0.04 -0.20
CA ALA A 41 7.01 1.28 0.03
C ALA A 41 8.25 1.16 0.92
N ASN A 42 9.28 1.99 0.74
CA ASN A 42 10.41 1.93 1.68
C ASN A 42 10.11 2.56 3.03
N THR A 43 9.15 3.48 3.15
CA THR A 43 8.90 4.17 4.42
C THR A 43 7.47 3.95 4.90
N TYR A 44 6.48 4.47 4.18
CA TYR A 44 5.08 4.47 4.63
C TYR A 44 4.09 4.03 3.55
N ILE A 45 3.11 3.23 3.97
CA ILE A 45 1.85 3.01 3.25
C ILE A 45 0.71 3.52 4.13
N ARG A 46 -0.09 4.48 3.65
CA ARG A 46 -1.22 5.04 4.40
C ARG A 46 -2.49 5.11 3.54
N ALA A 47 -3.59 4.60 4.07
CA ALA A 47 -4.94 4.87 3.56
C ALA A 47 -5.86 5.32 4.69
N ASN A 48 -6.83 6.21 4.48
CA ASN A 48 -7.78 6.50 5.58
C ASN A 48 -8.81 5.39 5.77
N THR A 49 -9.03 4.51 4.80
CA THR A 49 -10.02 3.43 4.94
C THR A 49 -9.40 2.05 4.77
N HIS A 50 -8.90 1.72 3.58
CA HIS A 50 -8.48 0.34 3.30
C HIS A 50 -7.17 0.25 2.51
N ILE A 51 -6.35 -0.73 2.88
CA ILE A 51 -5.22 -1.22 2.10
C ILE A 51 -5.47 -2.70 1.80
N ARG A 52 -5.50 -3.09 0.52
CA ARG A 52 -5.70 -4.49 0.11
C ARG A 52 -4.68 -4.90 -0.96
N ALA A 53 -4.02 -6.04 -0.75
CA ALA A 53 -3.30 -6.75 -1.79
C ALA A 53 -3.71 -8.22 -1.81
N ASN A 54 -3.68 -8.93 -2.93
CA ASN A 54 -3.94 -10.38 -2.86
C ASN A 54 -2.75 -11.12 -2.26
N THR A 55 -1.52 -10.73 -2.57
CA THR A 55 -0.33 -11.46 -2.08
C THR A 55 0.33 -10.74 -0.91
N TYR A 56 0.91 -9.56 -1.15
CA TYR A 56 1.82 -8.94 -0.20
C TYR A 56 1.63 -7.43 -0.02
N ILE A 57 1.71 -6.98 1.24
CA ILE A 57 1.87 -5.57 1.61
C ILE A 57 3.16 -5.44 2.42
N ARG A 58 4.10 -4.60 1.96
CA ARG A 58 5.38 -4.36 2.65
C ARG A 58 5.70 -2.87 2.76
N ALA A 59 5.97 -2.40 3.97
CA ALA A 59 6.67 -1.15 4.23
C ALA A 59 7.92 -1.43 5.06
N ASN A 60 8.99 -0.63 4.99
CA ASN A 60 10.06 -0.82 6.00
C ASN A 60 9.65 -0.23 7.33
N THR A 61 9.00 0.94 7.37
CA THR A 61 8.65 1.58 8.65
C THR A 61 7.21 1.28 9.06
N HIS A 62 6.21 1.79 8.34
CA HIS A 62 4.82 1.74 8.80
C HIS A 62 3.79 1.45 7.70
N ILE A 63 2.77 0.67 8.08
CA ILE A 63 1.53 0.48 7.32
C ILE A 63 0.37 0.98 8.17
N ARG A 64 -0.45 1.90 7.65
CA ARG A 64 -1.59 2.48 8.37
C ARG A 64 -2.88 2.49 7.55
N ALA A 65 -3.95 1.93 8.09
CA ALA A 65 -5.33 2.12 7.63
C ALA A 65 -6.30 2.31 8.80
N ASN A 66 -7.24 3.26 8.72
CA ASN A 66 -8.15 3.46 9.86
C ASN A 66 -9.20 2.35 10.01
N ALA A 67 -9.50 1.58 8.94
CA ALA A 67 -10.44 0.46 9.02
C ALA A 67 -9.75 -0.88 8.86
N HIS A 68 -9.20 -1.20 7.68
CA HIS A 68 -8.63 -2.52 7.43
C HIS A 68 -7.39 -2.52 6.54
N ILE A 69 -6.44 -3.40 6.92
CA ILE A 69 -5.30 -3.83 6.11
C ILE A 69 -5.51 -5.32 5.84
N ARG A 70 -5.51 -5.74 4.56
CA ARG A 70 -5.67 -7.15 4.19
C ARG A 70 -4.67 -7.56 3.11
N ALA A 71 -3.99 -8.68 3.34
CA ALA A 71 -3.27 -9.44 2.32
C ALA A 71 -3.57 -10.93 2.52
N ASN A 72 -3.69 -11.72 1.44
CA ASN A 72 -3.99 -13.15 1.60
C ASN A 72 -2.75 -13.94 2.04
N THR A 73 -1.55 -13.43 1.78
CA THR A 73 -0.31 -14.13 2.15
C THR A 73 0.43 -13.44 3.29
N HIS A 74 0.88 -12.19 3.12
CA HIS A 74 1.65 -11.55 4.19
C HIS A 74 1.54 -10.02 4.22
N ILE A 75 1.57 -9.48 5.43
CA ILE A 75 1.66 -8.04 5.72
C ILE A 75 2.90 -7.86 6.59
N ARG A 76 3.84 -7.00 6.17
CA ARG A 76 5.07 -6.73 6.91
C ARG A 76 5.39 -5.24 7.01
N ALA A 77 5.66 -4.79 8.22
CA ALA A 77 6.36 -3.55 8.52
C ALA A 77 7.42 -3.83 9.58
N ASN A 78 8.59 -3.18 9.54
CA ASN A 78 9.60 -3.42 10.57
C ASN A 78 9.26 -2.71 11.88
N THR A 79 8.42 -1.66 11.84
CA THR A 79 8.10 -0.87 13.05
C THR A 79 6.65 -1.04 13.49
N HIS A 80 5.67 -0.76 12.61
CA HIS A 80 4.27 -0.82 13.05
C HIS A 80 3.27 -1.05 11.92
N ILE A 81 2.21 -1.78 12.25
CA ILE A 81 1.02 -1.98 11.43
C ILE A 81 -0.17 -1.56 12.29
N ARG A 82 -1.01 -0.64 11.77
CA ARG A 82 -2.27 -0.20 12.41
C ARG A 82 -3.39 -0.07 11.41
#